data_AF-A0A524DFS9-F1
#
_entry.id   AF-A0A524DFS9-F1
#
_cell.length_a   1.000
_cell.length_b   1.000
_cell.length_c   1.000
_cell.angle_alpha   90.00
_cell.angle_beta   90.00
_cell.angle_gamma   90.00
#
_symmetry.space_group_name_H-M   'P 1'
#
loop_
_entity.id
_entity.type
_entity.pdbx_description
1 polymer ?
#
loop_
_entity_poly.entity_id
_entity_poly.type
_entity_poly.pdbx_seq_one_letter_code
_entity_poly.pdbx_strand_id
1 'polypeptide(L)'
;MGAMVINEIENVTSRTRLIRYTVPGMKDLPVACKILFDQHNCEMCLALGMPGAAEIDKVCAHEASQGIIMCQLMTGKHIIECFVHEDEAETPEELIKVCDNRAREHAQNVLKLLFDKEWLEKNAGKGLRQGYPDAGPIKQ
;
A
#
# COMPACT_ATOMS: atom_id res chain seq x y z
N MET A 1 9.22 -0.68 -6.10
CA MET A 1 8.38 -0.50 -4.89
C MET A 1 8.84 -1.30 -3.68
N GLY A 2 8.90 -2.65 -3.69
CA GLY A 2 9.20 -3.43 -2.48
C GLY A 2 10.47 -3.04 -1.72
N ALA A 3 11.57 -2.78 -2.43
CA ALA A 3 12.81 -2.30 -1.82
C ALA A 3 12.68 -0.90 -1.19
N MET A 4 11.88 -0.02 -1.79
CA MET A 4 11.66 1.36 -1.33
C MET A 4 10.92 1.35 0.02
N VAL A 5 9.91 0.48 0.16
CA VAL A 5 9.17 0.26 1.41
C VAL A 5 10.10 -0.24 2.52
N ILE A 6 10.88 -1.29 2.24
CA ILE A 6 11.78 -1.88 3.22
C ILE A 6 12.78 -0.82 3.70
N ASN A 7 13.40 -0.10 2.76
CA ASN A 7 14.32 0.97 3.07
C ASN A 7 13.69 2.07 3.93
N GLU A 8 12.47 2.51 3.60
CA GLU A 8 11.76 3.52 4.37
C GLU A 8 11.48 3.05 5.81
N ILE A 9 11.00 1.82 5.99
CA ILE A 9 10.69 1.29 7.32
C ILE A 9 11.96 1.15 8.16
N GLU A 10 13.02 0.59 7.60
CA GLU A 10 14.29 0.38 8.30
C GLU A 10 14.96 1.70 8.69
N ASN A 11 14.82 2.75 7.87
CA ASN A 11 15.31 4.09 8.20
C ASN A 11 14.55 4.74 9.38
N VAL A 12 13.26 4.42 9.53
CA VAL A 12 12.42 4.99 10.60
C VAL A 12 12.51 4.17 11.89
N THR A 13 12.59 2.84 11.80
CA THR A 13 12.59 1.98 12.98
C THR A 13 13.22 0.60 12.75
N SER A 14 13.95 0.11 13.75
CA SER A 14 14.47 -1.27 13.80
C SER A 14 13.59 -2.21 14.62
N ARG A 15 12.44 -1.75 15.12
CA ARG A 15 11.53 -2.52 15.98
C ARG A 15 10.57 -3.44 15.23
N THR A 16 10.64 -3.46 13.90
CA THR A 16 9.73 -4.25 13.06
C THR A 16 10.46 -5.44 12.45
N ARG A 17 9.74 -6.55 12.27
CA ARG A 17 10.22 -7.70 11.48
C ARG A 17 9.52 -7.67 10.13
N LEU A 18 10.30 -7.51 9.06
CA LEU A 18 9.79 -7.50 7.69
C LEU A 18 9.83 -8.90 7.09
N ILE A 19 8.72 -9.33 6.49
CA ILE A 19 8.62 -10.57 5.71
C ILE A 19 8.16 -10.19 4.31
N ARG A 20 8.95 -10.57 3.31
CA ARG A 20 8.65 -10.29 1.90
C ARG A 20 8.15 -11.55 1.21
N TYR A 21 7.00 -11.45 0.55
CA TYR A 21 6.43 -12.48 -0.30
C TYR A 21 6.16 -11.87 -1.68
N THR A 22 6.54 -12.55 -2.77
CA THR A 22 6.36 -12.05 -4.14
C THR A 22 5.59 -13.07 -4.96
N VAL A 23 4.62 -12.59 -5.73
CA VAL A 23 3.72 -13.38 -6.56
C VAL A 23 3.78 -12.92 -8.01
N PRO A 24 3.29 -13.71 -8.99
CA PRO A 24 3.31 -13.36 -10.40
C PRO A 24 2.54 -12.08 -10.74
N GLY A 25 1.35 -11.88 -10.16
CA GLY A 25 0.52 -10.72 -10.46
C GLY A 25 -0.39 -10.27 -9.32
N MET A 26 -1.10 -9.17 -9.55
CA MET A 26 -1.93 -8.52 -8.53
C MET A 26 -3.08 -9.40 -8.02
N LYS A 27 -3.63 -10.29 -8.87
CA LYS A 27 -4.70 -11.22 -8.49
C LYS A 27 -4.27 -12.27 -7.46
N ASP A 28 -2.97 -12.48 -7.30
CA ASP A 28 -2.41 -13.42 -6.33
C ASP A 28 -2.13 -12.74 -4.97
N LEU A 29 -2.14 -11.40 -4.91
CA LEU A 29 -1.88 -10.64 -3.68
C LEU A 29 -2.85 -10.95 -2.53
N PRO A 30 -4.18 -11.11 -2.75
CA PRO A 30 -5.10 -11.44 -1.66
C PRO A 30 -4.69 -12.70 -0.89
N VAL A 31 -4.36 -13.77 -1.61
CA VAL A 31 -3.96 -15.05 -1.02
C VAL A 31 -2.58 -14.92 -0.37
N ALA A 32 -1.64 -14.22 -1.00
CA ALA A 32 -0.33 -13.97 -0.41
C ALA A 32 -0.42 -13.22 0.93
N CYS A 33 -1.25 -12.18 1.02
CA CYS A 33 -1.51 -11.48 2.28
C CYS A 33 -2.14 -12.41 3.32
N LYS A 34 -3.10 -13.24 2.92
CA LYS A 34 -3.70 -14.22 3.84
C LYS A 34 -2.68 -15.22 4.38
N ILE A 35 -1.78 -15.73 3.53
CA ILE A 35 -0.69 -16.62 3.94
C ILE A 35 0.22 -15.91 4.96
N LEU A 36 0.59 -14.65 4.70
CA LEU A 36 1.41 -13.86 5.63
C LEU A 36 0.71 -13.69 6.99
N PHE A 37 -0.61 -13.50 7.01
CA PHE A 37 -1.36 -13.41 8.26
C PHE A 37 -1.49 -14.73 9.00
N ASP A 38 -1.87 -15.81 8.31
CA ASP A 38 -2.20 -17.09 8.93
C ASP A 38 -0.95 -17.91 9.30
N GLN A 39 0.07 -17.91 8.42
CA GLN A 39 1.23 -18.81 8.55
C GLN A 39 2.45 -18.09 9.12
N HIS A 40 2.59 -16.79 8.85
CA HIS A 40 3.73 -16.00 9.30
C HIS A 40 3.39 -15.05 10.46
N ASN A 41 2.12 -15.05 10.91
CA ASN A 41 1.64 -14.20 12.01
C ASN A 41 1.93 -12.72 11.83
N CYS A 42 1.96 -12.21 10.58
CA CYS A 42 2.09 -10.78 10.33
C CYS A 42 0.93 -10.01 10.98
N GLU A 43 1.19 -8.82 11.50
CA GLU A 43 0.16 -7.95 12.11
C GLU A 43 -0.49 -7.03 11.07
N MET A 44 0.24 -6.71 10.01
CA MET A 44 -0.20 -5.86 8.91
C MET A 44 0.53 -6.29 7.63
N CYS A 45 -0.10 -6.09 6.47
CA CYS A 45 0.54 -6.28 5.17
C CYS A 45 0.52 -4.97 4.36
N LEU A 46 1.47 -4.82 3.46
CA LEU A 46 1.48 -3.80 2.40
C LEU A 46 1.43 -4.52 1.05
N ALA A 47 0.33 -4.40 0.30
CA ALA A 47 0.14 -5.05 -0.98
C ALA A 47 0.56 -4.11 -2.11
N LEU A 48 1.64 -4.46 -2.81
CA LEU A 48 2.24 -3.64 -3.87
C LEU A 48 1.86 -4.20 -5.23
N GLY A 49 1.31 -3.35 -6.11
CA GLY A 49 0.91 -3.74 -7.46
C GLY A 49 1.09 -2.60 -8.45
N MET A 50 1.33 -2.95 -9.72
CA MET A 50 1.44 -1.97 -10.80
C MET A 50 0.54 -2.43 -11.95
N PRO A 51 -0.75 -2.05 -11.96
CA PRO A 51 -1.64 -2.40 -13.05
C PRO A 51 -1.24 -1.72 -14.36
N GLY A 52 -1.41 -2.43 -15.47
CA GLY A 52 -1.22 -1.87 -16.80
C GLY A 52 -2.27 -0.81 -17.15
N ALA A 53 -2.04 -0.11 -18.27
CA ALA A 53 -2.92 0.97 -18.73
C ALA A 53 -4.20 0.48 -19.44
N ALA A 54 -4.31 -0.81 -19.80
CA ALA A 54 -5.47 -1.29 -20.54
C ALA A 54 -6.69 -1.39 -19.62
N GLU A 55 -7.90 -1.21 -20.19
CA GLU A 55 -9.14 -1.34 -19.41
C GLU A 55 -9.31 -2.72 -18.75
N ILE A 56 -8.79 -3.77 -19.39
CA ILE A 56 -8.77 -5.12 -18.81
C ILE A 56 -7.88 -5.21 -17.56
N ASP A 57 -6.81 -4.42 -17.50
CA ASP A 57 -5.90 -4.36 -16.35
C ASP A 57 -6.57 -3.65 -15.18
N LYS A 58 -7.38 -2.61 -15.44
CA LYS A 58 -8.19 -1.92 -14.42
C LYS A 58 -9.24 -2.86 -13.82
N VAL A 59 -9.88 -3.69 -14.63
CA VAL A 59 -10.80 -4.73 -14.13
C VAL A 59 -10.05 -5.75 -13.27
N CYS A 60 -8.88 -6.23 -13.71
CA CYS A 60 -8.07 -7.14 -12.92
C CYS A 60 -7.58 -6.52 -11.60
N ALA A 61 -7.23 -5.22 -11.60
CA ALA A 61 -6.86 -4.48 -10.42
C ALA A 61 -8.04 -4.39 -9.45
N HIS A 62 -9.24 -4.07 -9.96
CA HIS A 62 -10.47 -4.05 -9.16
C HIS A 62 -10.77 -5.41 -8.50
N GLU A 63 -10.66 -6.51 -9.26
CA GLU A 63 -10.83 -7.87 -8.72
C GLU A 63 -9.80 -8.19 -7.63
N ALA A 64 -8.54 -7.78 -7.81
CA ALA A 64 -7.51 -7.93 -6.80
C ALA A 64 -7.84 -7.13 -5.52
N SER A 65 -8.26 -5.86 -5.66
CA SER A 65 -8.67 -5.02 -4.54
C SER A 65 -9.87 -5.61 -3.78
N GLN A 66 -10.86 -6.16 -4.48
CA GLN A 66 -11.98 -6.89 -3.88
C GLN A 66 -11.49 -8.07 -3.02
N GLY A 67 -10.53 -8.85 -3.54
CA GLY A 67 -9.90 -9.93 -2.79
C GLY A 67 -9.14 -9.44 -1.55
N ILE A 68 -8.41 -8.33 -1.67
CA ILE A 68 -7.68 -7.71 -0.54
C ILE A 68 -8.67 -7.28 0.55
N ILE A 69 -9.78 -6.62 0.19
CA ILE A 69 -10.85 -6.23 1.13
C ILE A 69 -11.41 -7.47 1.85
N MET A 70 -11.72 -8.54 1.11
CA MET A 70 -12.20 -9.79 1.70
C MET A 70 -11.17 -10.37 2.69
N CYS A 71 -9.88 -10.38 2.33
CA CYS A 71 -8.83 -10.86 3.21
C CYS A 71 -8.72 -10.04 4.50
N GLN A 72 -8.88 -8.72 4.44
CA GLN A 72 -8.91 -7.86 5.63
C GLN A 72 -10.08 -8.22 6.54
N LEU A 73 -11.28 -8.37 5.98
CA LEU A 73 -12.49 -8.69 6.73
C LEU A 73 -12.40 -10.08 7.40
N MET A 74 -11.81 -11.06 6.69
CA MET A 74 -11.65 -12.43 7.21
C MET A 74 -10.60 -12.55 8.32
N THR A 75 -9.61 -11.66 8.34
CA THR A 75 -8.48 -11.74 9.30
C THR A 75 -8.55 -10.70 10.41
N GLY A 76 -9.38 -9.66 10.26
CA GLY A 76 -9.44 -8.53 11.18
C GLY A 76 -8.15 -7.70 11.21
N LYS A 77 -7.28 -7.84 10.20
CA LYS A 77 -5.99 -7.16 10.08
C LYS A 77 -6.00 -6.24 8.87
N HIS A 78 -5.26 -5.14 8.96
CA HIS A 78 -5.15 -4.19 7.86
C HIS A 78 -4.19 -4.69 6.77
N ILE A 79 -4.58 -4.47 5.52
CA ILE A 79 -3.70 -4.52 4.36
C ILE A 79 -3.70 -3.10 3.80
N ILE A 80 -2.52 -2.52 3.61
CA ILE A 80 -2.39 -1.23 2.92
C ILE A 80 -2.11 -1.53 1.45
N GLU A 81 -3.14 -1.36 0.63
CA GLU A 81 -3.05 -1.48 -0.83
C GLU A 81 -2.31 -0.27 -1.40
N CYS A 82 -1.29 -0.54 -2.20
CA CYS A 82 -0.46 0.45 -2.88
C CYS A 82 -0.34 0.03 -4.34
N PHE A 83 -1.37 0.37 -5.12
CA PHE A 83 -1.38 0.21 -6.56
C PHE A 83 -0.99 1.51 -7.25
N VAL A 84 -0.17 1.41 -8.29
CA VAL A 84 0.18 2.51 -9.18
C VAL A 84 -0.10 2.06 -10.60
N HIS A 85 -1.10 2.65 -11.25
CA HIS A 85 -1.40 2.33 -12.64
C HIS A 85 -0.39 3.01 -13.56
N GLU A 86 0.00 2.33 -14.63
CA GLU A 86 0.94 2.89 -15.61
C GLU A 86 0.43 4.19 -16.25
N ASP A 87 -0.89 4.36 -16.36
CA ASP A 87 -1.53 5.57 -16.91
C ASP A 87 -1.59 6.75 -15.93
N GLU A 88 -1.07 6.61 -14.71
CA GLU A 88 -0.92 7.73 -13.77
C GLU A 88 0.25 8.67 -14.13
N ALA A 89 1.17 8.22 -14.99
CA ALA A 89 2.36 8.98 -15.37
C ALA A 89 2.51 9.04 -16.90
N GLU A 90 3.00 10.16 -17.42
CA GLU A 90 3.19 10.34 -18.87
C GLU A 90 4.53 9.75 -19.35
N THR A 91 5.49 9.57 -18.43
CA THR A 91 6.83 9.09 -18.74
C THR A 91 7.28 7.99 -17.78
N PRO A 92 8.18 7.07 -18.21
CA PRO A 92 8.75 6.06 -17.32
C PRO A 92 9.46 6.68 -16.09
N GLU A 93 10.13 7.81 -16.26
CA GLU A 93 10.82 8.52 -15.17
C GLU A 93 9.84 9.07 -14.15
N GLU A 94 8.70 9.58 -14.59
CA GLU A 94 7.61 10.02 -13.71
C GLU A 94 6.96 8.83 -12.99
N LEU A 95 6.70 7.73 -13.71
CA LEU A 95 6.12 6.52 -13.12
C LEU A 95 6.99 5.97 -11.98
N ILE A 96 8.32 5.94 -12.17
CA ILE A 96 9.27 5.54 -11.13
C ILE A 96 9.15 6.45 -9.91
N LYS A 97 9.05 7.76 -10.09
CA LYS A 97 8.92 8.73 -8.99
C LYS A 97 7.61 8.55 -8.23
N VAL A 98 6.49 8.38 -8.93
CA VAL A 98 5.17 8.13 -8.32
C VAL A 98 5.20 6.84 -7.53
N CYS A 99 5.78 5.78 -8.09
CA CYS A 99 5.96 4.50 -7.41
C CYS A 99 6.83 4.61 -6.15
N ASP A 100 7.93 5.35 -6.18
CA ASP A 100 8.81 5.56 -5.02
C ASP A 100 8.08 6.33 -3.92
N ASN A 101 7.52 7.49 -4.26
CA ASN A 101 6.81 8.34 -3.31
C ASN A 101 5.65 7.60 -2.65
N ARG A 102 4.76 6.99 -3.45
CA ARG A 102 3.59 6.29 -2.94
C ARG A 102 3.98 5.10 -2.06
N ALA A 103 5.00 4.34 -2.47
CA ALA A 103 5.50 3.22 -1.66
C ALA A 103 6.03 3.68 -0.30
N ARG A 104 6.81 4.76 -0.26
CA ARG A 104 7.36 5.32 1.00
C ARG A 104 6.27 5.90 1.89
N GLU A 105 5.34 6.66 1.34
CA GLU A 105 4.26 7.28 2.12
C GLU A 105 3.30 6.23 2.68
N HIS A 106 2.98 5.16 1.93
CA HIS A 106 2.22 4.04 2.49
C HIS A 106 3.02 3.26 3.53
N ALA A 107 4.35 3.13 3.40
CA ALA A 107 5.18 2.56 4.45
C ALA A 107 5.09 3.38 5.75
N GLN A 108 5.09 4.70 5.66
CA GLN A 108 4.86 5.57 6.82
C GLN A 108 3.44 5.40 7.39
N ASN A 109 2.42 5.20 6.56
CA ASN A 109 1.05 4.92 7.03
C ASN A 109 0.95 3.58 7.77
N VAL A 110 1.68 2.55 7.33
CA VAL A 110 1.83 1.29 8.08
C VAL A 110 2.41 1.57 9.46
N LEU A 111 3.50 2.35 9.54
CA LEU A 111 4.12 2.69 10.83
C LEU A 111 3.19 3.51 11.74
N LYS A 112 2.42 4.46 11.20
CA LYS A 112 1.43 5.22 11.97
C LYS A 112 0.33 4.31 12.50
N LEU A 113 -0.19 3.39 11.69
CA LEU A 113 -1.20 2.43 12.16
C LEU A 113 -0.69 1.48 13.24
N LEU A 114 0.58 1.08 13.17
CA LEU A 114 1.21 0.20 14.16
C LEU A 114 1.59 0.93 15.45
N PHE A 115 2.09 2.17 15.36
CA PHE A 115 2.77 2.84 16.48
C PHE A 115 2.22 4.21 16.86
N ASP A 116 1.48 4.91 15.99
CA ASP A 116 1.06 6.31 16.20
C ASP A 116 -0.32 6.60 15.60
N LYS A 117 -1.35 5.93 16.15
CA LYS A 117 -2.74 6.14 15.70
C LYS A 117 -3.25 7.54 16.01
N GLU A 118 -2.75 8.20 17.07
CA GLU A 118 -3.12 9.57 17.41
C GLU A 118 -2.77 10.57 16.29
N TRP A 119 -1.66 10.35 15.58
CA TRP A 119 -1.33 11.16 14.43
C TRP A 119 -2.41 11.10 13.35
N LEU A 120 -3.00 9.92 13.11
CA LEU A 120 -4.09 9.77 12.13
C LEU A 120 -5.33 10.53 12.58
N GLU A 121 -5.68 10.47 13.87
CA GLU A 121 -6.82 11.20 14.44
C GLU A 121 -6.65 12.72 14.30
N LYS A 122 -5.46 13.24 14.64
CA LYS A 122 -5.11 14.68 14.52
C LYS A 122 -5.14 15.18 13.08
N ASN A 123 -5.03 14.28 12.10
CA ASN A 123 -5.00 14.60 10.68
C ASN A 123 -6.24 14.14 9.91
N ALA A 124 -7.28 13.69 10.62
CA ALA A 124 -8.57 13.38 10.02
C ALA A 124 -9.16 14.61 9.30
N GLY A 125 -9.64 14.42 8.07
CA GLY A 125 -10.28 15.48 7.27
C GLY A 125 -9.33 16.52 6.66
N LYS A 126 -8.00 16.33 6.71
CA LYS A 126 -7.02 17.28 6.14
C LYS A 126 -6.66 17.07 4.66
N GLY A 127 -7.24 16.04 4.02
CA GLY A 127 -7.04 15.78 2.58
C GLY A 127 -5.62 15.34 2.21
N LEU A 128 -4.94 14.61 3.09
CA LEU A 128 -3.59 14.08 2.84
C LEU A 128 -3.62 13.00 1.75
N ARG A 129 -2.67 13.03 0.81
CA ARG A 129 -2.58 12.09 -0.32
C ARG A 129 -1.32 11.23 -0.27
N GLN A 130 -1.26 10.23 -1.17
CA GLN A 130 -0.06 9.40 -1.36
C GLN A 130 0.36 9.38 -2.85
N GLY A 131 1.61 9.72 -3.14
CA GLY A 131 2.24 9.81 -4.45
C GLY A 131 2.22 11.21 -5.06
N TYR A 132 1.21 12.03 -4.73
CA TYR A 132 0.99 13.38 -5.24
C TYR A 132 0.71 14.38 -4.10
N PRO A 133 0.81 15.70 -4.34
CA PRO A 133 0.53 16.70 -3.32
C PRO A 133 -0.87 16.59 -2.69
N ASP A 134 -0.95 16.94 -1.41
CA ASP A 134 -2.20 16.92 -0.63
C ASP A 134 -3.30 17.76 -1.28
N ALA A 135 -4.54 17.29 -1.18
CA ALA A 135 -5.71 18.05 -1.63
C ALA A 135 -6.02 19.25 -0.73
N GLY A 136 -5.51 19.23 0.51
CA GLY A 136 -5.83 20.19 1.55
C GLY A 136 -7.15 19.90 2.28
N PRO A 137 -7.40 20.61 3.39
CA PRO A 137 -8.58 20.39 4.21
C PRO A 137 -9.86 20.86 3.49
N ILE A 138 -10.99 20.25 3.84
CA ILE A 138 -12.30 20.78 3.48
C ILE A 138 -12.45 22.14 4.17
N LYS A 139 -12.69 23.20 3.40
CA LYS A 139 -13.06 24.50 3.97
C LYS A 139 -14.41 24.33 4.68
N GLN A 140 -14.43 24.44 6.01
CA GLN A 140 -15.65 24.61 6.79
C GLN A 140 -16.06 26.08 6.79
#